data_AF-A0A4S3J281-F1
#
_entry.id   AF-A0A4S3J281-F1
#
_cell.length_a   1.000
_cell.length_b   1.000
_cell.length_c   1.000
_cell.angle_alpha   90.00
_cell.angle_beta   90.00
_cell.angle_gamma   90.00
#
_symmetry.space_group_name_H-M   'P 1'
#
loop_
_entity.id
_entity.type
_entity.pdbx_description
1 polymer ?
#
loop_
_entity_poly.entity_id
_entity_poly.type
_entity_poly.pdbx_seq_one_letter_code
_entity_poly.pdbx_strand_id
1 'polypeptide(L)'
;MSTTDNRRLEGYDKLATLFASDSGLACFRRFDKLNAKNLLYYQAELAIIEEDLETIIQSDKCHSYEEKKFYPCCVRDLKDSLRGEKGVDSLQWRKFLEARELLKEYNNALIQHRELIHFSAPDETDYKVFEQWMMTQELCQGVRFASKAEMNVYHKGNKNDLIALCNRQEGVDNLTRWIFDRPIAWFQGRLGAHFEGVEDTELGTVRYNDRRIRAVTYVVSIFAAVILPVSCLLVKARRVEIFAAVTA
;
A
#
# COMPACT_ATOMS: atom_id res chain seq x y z
N MET A 1 1.58 -35.78 -11.12
CA MET A 1 0.36 -36.08 -10.35
C MET A 1 0.30 -35.09 -9.20
N SER A 2 -0.47 -34.01 -9.35
CA SER A 2 -0.81 -33.11 -8.24
C SER A 2 -2.29 -33.31 -7.99
N THR A 3 -2.61 -33.90 -6.85
CA THR A 3 -3.97 -34.09 -6.36
C THR A 3 -4.58 -32.71 -6.15
N THR A 4 -5.48 -32.30 -7.05
CA THR A 4 -6.45 -31.22 -6.82
C THR A 4 -7.36 -31.68 -5.68
N ASP A 5 -6.95 -31.39 -4.45
CA ASP A 5 -7.83 -31.37 -3.30
C ASP A 5 -8.88 -30.30 -3.59
N ASN A 6 -10.10 -30.72 -3.94
CA ASN A 6 -11.27 -29.88 -4.15
C ASN A 6 -11.74 -29.35 -2.78
N ARG A 7 -10.85 -28.66 -2.07
CA ARG A 7 -11.16 -27.90 -0.88
C ARG A 7 -11.85 -26.63 -1.36
N ARG A 8 -13.14 -26.51 -1.04
CA ARG A 8 -13.82 -25.22 -1.13
C ARG A 8 -13.03 -24.24 -0.27
N LEU A 9 -12.31 -23.33 -0.92
CA LEU A 9 -11.63 -22.24 -0.25
C LEU A 9 -12.69 -21.40 0.47
N GLU A 10 -12.41 -20.96 1.69
CA GLU A 10 -13.36 -20.18 2.50
C GLU A 10 -12.67 -18.93 3.08
N GLY A 11 -13.43 -17.86 3.23
CA GLY A 11 -12.97 -16.65 3.93
C GLY A 11 -11.69 -16.05 3.33
N TYR A 12 -10.65 -15.92 4.14
CA TYR A 12 -9.37 -15.32 3.75
C TYR A 12 -8.63 -16.12 2.66
N ASP A 13 -8.85 -17.43 2.55
CA ASP A 13 -8.19 -18.25 1.51
C ASP A 13 -8.67 -17.86 0.11
N LYS A 14 -9.96 -17.54 -0.04
CA LYS A 14 -10.50 -17.00 -1.31
C LYS A 14 -9.90 -15.63 -1.63
N LEU A 15 -9.83 -14.75 -0.63
CA LEU A 15 -9.27 -13.40 -0.79
C LEU A 15 -7.78 -13.46 -1.16
N ALA A 16 -7.01 -14.31 -0.48
CA ALA A 16 -5.60 -14.54 -0.80
C ALA A 16 -5.42 -15.12 -2.20
N THR A 17 -6.28 -16.05 -2.61
CA THR A 17 -6.25 -16.65 -3.96
C THR A 17 -6.60 -15.62 -5.04
N LEU A 18 -7.54 -14.70 -4.76
CA LEU A 18 -7.86 -13.57 -5.64
C LEU A 18 -6.64 -12.67 -5.80
N PHE A 19 -6.01 -12.24 -4.70
CA PHE A 19 -4.85 -11.35 -4.73
C PHE A 19 -3.61 -11.99 -5.38
N ALA A 20 -3.43 -13.29 -5.19
CA ALA A 20 -2.37 -14.05 -5.87
C ALA A 20 -2.65 -14.20 -7.38
N SER A 21 -3.93 -14.26 -7.77
CA SER A 21 -4.33 -14.41 -9.18
C SER A 21 -4.31 -13.09 -9.94
N ASP A 22 -4.68 -12.00 -9.28
CA ASP A 22 -4.70 -10.64 -9.81
C ASP A 22 -4.08 -9.66 -8.80
N SER A 23 -2.82 -9.31 -9.03
CA SER A 23 -2.08 -8.37 -8.20
C SER A 23 -2.61 -6.93 -8.25
N GLY A 24 -3.36 -6.56 -9.29
CA GLY A 24 -3.96 -5.23 -9.41
C GLY A 24 -5.14 -5.03 -8.45
N LEU A 25 -5.83 -6.12 -8.11
CA LEU A 25 -6.90 -6.13 -7.11
C LEU A 25 -6.39 -6.23 -5.67
N ALA A 26 -5.09 -6.52 -5.48
CA ALA A 26 -4.49 -6.69 -4.16
C ALA A 26 -4.35 -5.35 -3.42
N CYS A 27 -5.40 -5.01 -2.66
CA CYS A 27 -5.42 -3.82 -1.82
C CYS A 27 -5.38 -4.18 -0.33
N PHE A 28 -4.64 -3.38 0.43
CA PHE A 28 -4.49 -3.54 1.87
C PHE A 28 -4.76 -2.21 2.56
N ARG A 29 -5.24 -2.26 3.80
CA ARG A 29 -5.40 -1.05 4.60
C ARG A 29 -4.06 -0.66 5.22
N ARG A 30 -3.69 0.61 5.09
CA ARG A 30 -2.46 1.20 5.64
C ARG A 30 -2.57 1.52 7.13
N PHE A 31 -3.80 1.70 7.64
CA PHE A 31 -4.08 2.03 9.04
C PHE A 31 -3.40 3.34 9.48
N ASP A 32 -3.48 4.39 8.66
CA ASP A 32 -2.78 5.67 8.88
C ASP A 32 -2.98 6.22 10.28
N LYS A 33 -4.24 6.30 10.72
CA LYS A 33 -4.58 6.84 12.03
C LYS A 33 -3.95 6.02 13.17
N LEU A 34 -3.88 4.70 13.01
CA LEU A 34 -3.31 3.82 14.03
C LEU A 34 -1.78 3.91 14.03
N ASN A 35 -1.15 3.94 12.86
CA ASN A 35 0.30 4.12 12.74
C ASN A 35 0.76 5.48 13.27
N ALA A 36 0.07 6.56 12.91
CA ALA A 36 0.34 7.89 13.46
C ALA A 36 0.18 7.91 14.99
N LYS A 37 -0.87 7.28 15.51
CA LYS A 37 -1.09 7.15 16.96
C LYS A 37 0.04 6.38 17.64
N ASN A 38 0.52 5.29 17.03
CA ASN A 38 1.64 4.51 17.55
C ASN A 38 2.92 5.34 17.63
N LEU A 39 3.23 6.12 16.58
CA LEU A 39 4.38 7.03 16.57
C LEU A 39 4.29 8.12 17.64
N LEU A 40 3.09 8.68 17.86
CA LEU A 40 2.86 9.66 18.93
C LEU A 40 3.04 9.04 20.32
N TYR A 41 2.67 7.76 20.50
CA TYR A 41 2.89 7.04 21.76
C TYR A 41 4.37 6.80 22.01
N TYR A 42 5.13 6.36 20.99
CA TYR A 42 6.58 6.27 21.10
C TYR A 42 7.23 7.62 21.47
N GLN A 43 6.78 8.73 20.88
CA GLN A 43 7.31 10.05 21.23
C GLN A 43 7.03 10.43 22.69
N ALA A 44 5.83 10.15 23.18
CA ALA A 44 5.47 10.41 24.57
C ALA A 44 6.29 9.55 25.54
N GLU A 45 6.44 8.26 25.26
CA GLU A 45 7.25 7.34 26.08
C GLU A 45 8.74 7.75 26.07
N LEU A 46 9.29 8.13 24.91
CA LEU A 46 10.65 8.64 24.80
C LEU A 46 10.86 9.93 25.59
N ALA A 47 9.90 10.86 25.55
CA ALA A 47 9.96 12.10 26.31
C ALA A 47 9.97 11.84 27.83
N ILE A 48 9.19 10.86 28.30
CA ILE A 48 9.21 10.45 29.71
C ILE A 48 10.57 9.88 30.09
N ILE A 49 11.16 9.03 29.24
CA ILE A 49 12.50 8.46 29.51
C ILE A 49 13.58 9.56 29.49
N GLU A 50 13.45 10.56 28.63
CA GLU A 50 14.35 11.72 28.59
C GLU A 50 14.29 12.54 29.88
N GLU A 51 13.08 12.83 30.37
CA GLU A 51 12.85 13.51 31.66
C GLU A 51 13.41 12.69 32.85
N ASP A 52 13.15 11.38 32.86
CA ASP A 52 13.69 10.46 33.86
C ASP A 52 15.23 10.50 33.84
N LEU A 53 15.85 10.39 32.67
CA LEU A 53 17.31 10.43 32.52
C LEU A 53 17.90 11.75 33.02
N GLU A 54 17.28 12.88 32.70
CA GLU A 54 17.72 14.19 33.19
C GLU A 54 17.66 14.26 34.72
N THR A 55 16.56 13.78 35.30
CA THR A 55 16.37 13.71 36.77
C THR A 55 17.43 12.82 37.43
N ILE A 56 17.75 11.68 36.83
CA ILE A 56 18.76 10.74 37.32
C ILE A 56 20.15 11.35 37.24
N ILE A 57 20.50 11.94 36.10
CA ILE A 57 21.79 12.62 35.88
C ILE A 57 21.97 13.75 36.90
N GLN A 58 20.91 14.53 37.14
CA GLN A 58 20.95 15.60 38.13
C GLN A 58 21.11 15.07 39.55
N SER A 59 20.41 13.97 39.88
CA SER A 59 20.54 13.30 41.17
C SER A 59 21.96 12.76 41.39
N ASP A 60 22.55 12.13 40.37
CA ASP A 60 23.92 11.59 40.41
C ASP A 60 24.98 12.70 40.55
N LYS A 61 24.72 13.90 40.02
CA LYS A 61 25.57 15.10 40.26
C LYS A 61 25.45 15.64 41.68
N CYS A 62 24.24 15.68 42.24
CA CYS A 62 23.99 16.26 43.56
C CYS A 62 24.49 15.39 44.71
N HIS A 63 24.48 14.06 44.55
CA HIS A 63 25.01 13.15 45.56
C HIS A 63 26.52 12.99 45.34
N SER A 64 27.33 13.50 46.28
CA SER A 64 28.80 13.53 46.25
C SER A 64 29.47 12.14 46.36
N TYR A 65 29.04 11.17 45.57
CA TYR A 65 29.74 9.90 45.41
C TYR A 65 30.89 10.10 44.41
N GLU A 66 32.14 10.00 44.87
CA GLU A 66 33.32 10.16 44.00
C GLU A 66 33.29 9.23 42.78
N GLU A 67 32.67 8.05 42.92
CA GLU A 67 32.51 7.03 41.88
C GLU A 67 31.62 7.49 40.70
N LYS A 68 30.67 8.41 40.92
CA LYS A 68 29.72 8.88 39.88
C LYS A 68 30.17 10.12 39.14
N LYS A 69 31.24 10.77 39.62
CA LYS A 69 31.78 12.03 39.05
C LYS A 69 32.22 11.88 37.59
N PHE A 70 32.63 10.68 37.19
CA PHE A 70 33.13 10.39 35.86
C PHE A 70 32.06 9.92 34.86
N TYR A 71 30.81 9.68 35.29
CA TYR A 71 29.72 9.21 34.43
C TYR A 71 29.49 10.06 33.17
N PRO A 72 29.53 11.41 33.22
CA PRO A 72 29.34 12.24 32.03
C PRO A 72 30.44 12.08 30.98
N CYS A 73 31.65 11.67 31.40
CA CYS A 73 32.84 11.63 30.56
C CYS A 73 33.32 10.20 30.24
N CYS A 74 32.80 9.18 30.93
CA CYS A 74 33.27 7.81 30.82
C CYS A 74 32.12 6.79 30.82
N VAL A 75 31.79 6.29 29.62
CA VAL A 75 30.79 5.23 29.44
C VAL A 75 31.25 3.90 30.08
N ARG A 76 32.57 3.68 30.20
CA ARG A 76 33.10 2.49 30.88
C ARG A 76 32.72 2.50 32.36
N ASP A 77 32.93 3.62 33.06
CA ASP A 77 32.58 3.76 34.47
C ASP A 77 31.06 3.64 34.68
N LEU A 78 30.29 4.22 33.76
CA LEU A 78 28.82 4.10 33.74
C LEU A 78 28.36 2.64 33.55
N LYS A 79 29.06 1.85 32.73
CA LYS A 79 28.76 0.42 32.48
C LYS A 79 29.24 -0.51 33.58
N ASP A 80 30.43 -0.26 34.11
CA ASP A 80 31.10 -1.15 35.07
C ASP A 80 30.44 -1.10 36.46
N SER A 81 29.70 -0.02 36.74
CA SER A 81 28.79 0.08 37.88
C SER A 81 27.75 -1.07 37.96
N LEU A 82 27.36 -1.66 36.82
CA LEU A 82 26.47 -2.84 36.80
C LEU A 82 27.16 -4.16 37.18
N ARG A 83 28.49 -4.20 37.13
CA ARG A 83 29.29 -5.42 37.37
C ARG A 83 29.90 -5.49 38.76
N GLY A 84 29.80 -4.41 39.55
CA GLY A 84 30.43 -4.30 40.86
C GLY A 84 29.71 -5.09 41.95
N GLU A 85 30.48 -5.77 42.81
CA GLU A 85 30.04 -6.51 44.01
C GLU A 85 29.30 -5.64 45.06
N LYS A 86 29.27 -4.30 44.88
CA LYS A 86 28.58 -3.35 45.78
C LYS A 86 27.13 -3.01 45.39
N GLY A 87 26.58 -3.62 44.34
CA GLY A 87 25.13 -3.58 44.08
C GLY A 87 24.53 -2.22 43.71
N VAL A 88 25.34 -1.21 43.39
CA VAL A 88 24.83 0.07 42.87
C VAL A 88 24.67 -0.05 41.35
N ASP A 89 23.60 -0.74 40.95
CA ASP A 89 23.19 -0.78 39.55
C ASP A 89 22.98 0.67 39.06
N SER A 90 23.71 1.08 38.02
CA SER A 90 23.55 2.42 37.45
C SER A 90 22.18 2.52 36.81
N LEU A 91 21.25 3.06 37.60
CA LEU A 91 19.90 3.40 37.19
C LEU A 91 19.93 4.32 35.94
N GLN A 92 20.98 5.16 35.80
CA GLN A 92 21.25 5.94 34.59
C GLN A 92 21.53 5.04 33.38
N TRP A 93 22.42 4.05 33.49
CA TRP A 93 22.71 3.14 32.37
C TRP A 93 21.50 2.28 32.01
N ARG A 94 20.76 1.79 33.01
CA ARG A 94 19.56 0.98 32.77
C ARG A 94 18.50 1.78 31.99
N LYS A 95 18.22 3.02 32.41
CA LYS A 95 17.33 3.91 31.68
C LYS A 95 17.86 4.25 30.28
N PHE A 96 19.18 4.36 30.11
CA PHE A 96 19.76 4.56 28.79
C PHE A 96 19.60 3.34 27.86
N LEU A 97 19.64 2.11 28.39
CA LEU A 97 19.35 0.91 27.62
C LEU A 97 17.87 0.84 27.20
N GLU A 98 16.96 1.18 28.11
CA GLU A 98 15.52 1.30 27.83
C GLU A 98 15.27 2.33 26.70
N ALA A 99 15.89 3.50 26.79
CA ALA A 99 15.83 4.52 25.74
C ALA A 99 16.31 4.00 24.38
N ARG A 100 17.41 3.22 24.35
CA ARG A 100 17.97 2.68 23.11
C ARG A 100 17.05 1.68 22.44
N GLU A 101 16.42 0.80 23.22
CA GLU A 101 15.45 -0.16 22.69
C GLU A 101 14.24 0.57 22.12
N LEU A 102 13.67 1.51 22.87
CA LEU A 102 12.51 2.26 22.42
C LEU A 102 12.81 3.15 21.20
N LEU A 103 13.97 3.81 21.17
CA LEU A 103 14.43 4.60 20.02
C LEU A 103 14.56 3.74 18.76
N LYS A 104 15.04 2.50 18.89
CA LYS A 104 15.15 1.58 17.76
C LYS A 104 13.76 1.25 17.20
N GLU A 105 12.81 0.92 18.06
CA GLU A 105 11.44 0.62 17.64
C GLU A 105 10.76 1.85 17.02
N TYR A 106 10.92 3.03 17.62
CA TYR A 106 10.42 4.30 17.08
C TYR A 106 10.98 4.58 15.68
N ASN A 107 12.31 4.50 15.50
CA ASN A 107 12.97 4.78 14.24
C ASN A 107 12.55 3.79 13.15
N ASN A 108 12.43 2.50 13.48
CA ASN A 108 11.94 1.48 12.56
C ASN A 108 10.49 1.74 12.14
N ALA A 109 9.61 2.03 13.12
CA ALA A 109 8.21 2.34 12.85
C ALA A 109 8.06 3.60 11.99
N LEU A 110 8.89 4.62 12.20
CA LEU A 110 8.87 5.86 11.43
C LEU A 110 9.25 5.63 9.97
N ILE A 111 10.30 4.84 9.72
CA ILE A 111 10.72 4.45 8.35
C ILE A 111 9.62 3.63 7.68
N GLN A 112 9.07 2.63 8.36
CA GLN A 112 7.98 1.81 7.84
C GLN A 112 6.75 2.67 7.50
N HIS A 113 6.38 3.61 8.37
CA HIS A 113 5.24 4.49 8.12
C HIS A 113 5.48 5.43 6.94
N ARG A 114 6.71 5.94 6.77
CA ARG A 114 7.09 6.73 5.60
C ARG A 114 6.90 5.92 4.31
N GLU A 115 7.41 4.70 4.25
CA GLU A 115 7.24 3.82 3.08
C GLU A 115 5.76 3.55 2.82
N LEU A 116 4.98 3.33 3.89
CA LEU A 116 3.54 3.12 3.77
C LEU A 116 2.82 4.32 3.14
N ILE A 117 3.19 5.55 3.50
CA ILE A 117 2.60 6.78 2.93
C ILE A 117 2.90 6.92 1.44
N HIS A 118 4.04 6.41 0.98
CA HIS A 118 4.45 6.49 -0.42
C HIS A 118 3.76 5.47 -1.33
N PHE A 119 3.09 4.44 -0.80
CA PHE A 119 2.31 3.54 -1.64
C PHE A 119 1.14 4.27 -2.32
N SER A 120 0.97 3.95 -3.60
CA SER A 120 -0.14 4.43 -4.42
C SER A 120 -1.48 3.91 -3.90
N ALA A 121 -2.50 4.77 -3.95
CA ALA A 121 -3.88 4.35 -3.77
C ALA A 121 -4.26 3.34 -4.87
N PRO A 122 -5.17 2.40 -4.58
CA PRO A 122 -5.68 1.47 -5.59
C PRO A 122 -6.33 2.24 -6.75
N ASP A 123 -6.17 1.71 -7.97
CA ASP A 123 -6.85 2.25 -9.13
C ASP A 123 -8.38 2.19 -8.96
N GLU A 124 -9.08 3.21 -9.46
CA GLU A 124 -10.52 3.33 -9.28
C GLU A 124 -11.29 2.20 -10.00
N THR A 125 -10.78 1.74 -11.14
CA THR A 125 -11.40 0.66 -11.91
C THR A 125 -11.16 -0.68 -11.22
N ASP A 126 -9.92 -0.96 -10.84
CA ASP A 126 -9.56 -2.18 -10.10
C ASP A 126 -10.29 -2.24 -8.73
N TYR A 127 -10.39 -1.12 -8.01
CA TYR A 127 -11.12 -1.06 -6.74
C TYR A 127 -12.61 -1.37 -6.90
N LYS A 128 -13.27 -0.91 -7.98
CA LYS A 128 -14.68 -1.23 -8.25
C LYS A 128 -14.88 -2.70 -8.56
N VAL A 129 -13.96 -3.31 -9.30
CA VAL A 129 -14.00 -4.76 -9.57
C VAL A 129 -13.86 -5.53 -8.26
N PHE A 130 -12.94 -5.12 -7.39
CA PHE A 130 -12.77 -5.70 -6.07
C PHE A 130 -14.01 -5.52 -5.18
N GLU A 131 -14.57 -4.31 -5.10
CA GLU A 131 -15.77 -4.00 -4.33
C GLU A 131 -16.96 -4.84 -4.81
N GLN A 132 -17.15 -4.98 -6.13
CA GLN A 132 -18.18 -5.81 -6.71
C GLN A 132 -17.98 -7.29 -6.35
N TRP A 133 -16.75 -7.80 -6.44
CA TRP A 133 -16.44 -9.18 -6.04
C TRP A 133 -16.75 -9.43 -4.56
N MET A 134 -16.37 -8.51 -3.68
CA MET A 134 -16.66 -8.60 -2.24
C MET A 134 -18.18 -8.69 -2.00
N MET A 135 -18.97 -7.84 -2.65
CA MET A 135 -20.43 -7.86 -2.56
C MET A 135 -21.03 -9.18 -3.07
N THR A 136 -20.52 -9.70 -4.19
CA THR A 136 -20.95 -11.00 -4.72
C THR A 136 -20.61 -12.15 -3.77
N GLN A 137 -19.43 -12.14 -3.14
CA GLN A 137 -19.05 -13.19 -2.18
C GLN A 137 -19.84 -13.12 -0.87
N GLU A 138 -20.19 -11.92 -0.39
CA GLU A 138 -21.08 -11.73 0.77
C GLU A 138 -22.47 -12.32 0.50
N LEU A 139 -23.01 -12.11 -0.70
CA LEU A 139 -24.29 -12.67 -1.15
C LEU A 139 -24.24 -14.19 -1.35
N CYS A 140 -23.12 -14.71 -1.89
CA CYS A 140 -22.93 -16.13 -2.19
C CYS A 140 -22.38 -16.98 -1.02
N GLN A 141 -22.30 -16.42 0.19
CA GLN A 141 -21.81 -17.08 1.42
C GLN A 141 -20.32 -17.50 1.41
N GLY A 142 -19.51 -17.03 0.47
CA GLY A 142 -18.13 -17.52 0.25
C GLY A 142 -17.04 -16.84 1.09
N VAL A 143 -17.25 -15.57 1.45
CA VAL A 143 -16.35 -14.81 2.33
C VAL A 143 -17.19 -14.25 3.46
N ARG A 144 -17.14 -14.89 4.63
CA ARG A 144 -17.73 -14.36 5.86
C ARG A 144 -16.59 -13.96 6.78
N PHE A 145 -16.38 -12.66 6.96
CA PHE A 145 -15.57 -12.18 8.06
C PHE A 145 -16.30 -12.46 9.36
N ALA A 146 -15.61 -13.03 10.34
CA ALA A 146 -16.23 -13.42 11.61
C ALA A 146 -16.61 -12.19 12.44
N SER A 147 -15.82 -11.11 12.32
CA SER A 147 -16.03 -9.87 13.06
C SER A 147 -16.44 -8.69 12.19
N LYS A 148 -17.34 -7.84 12.71
CA LYS A 148 -17.65 -6.53 12.11
C LYS A 148 -16.40 -5.66 11.95
N ALA A 149 -15.40 -5.83 12.82
CA ALA A 149 -14.15 -5.10 12.73
C ALA A 149 -13.34 -5.49 11.49
N GLU A 150 -13.33 -6.78 11.14
CA GLU A 150 -12.65 -7.31 9.95
C GLU A 150 -13.37 -6.88 8.68
N MET A 151 -14.71 -6.94 8.66
CA MET A 151 -15.52 -6.43 7.55
C MET A 151 -15.29 -4.93 7.33
N ASN A 152 -15.10 -4.16 8.41
CA ASN A 152 -14.83 -2.73 8.34
C ASN A 152 -13.48 -2.38 7.70
N VAL A 153 -12.55 -3.32 7.54
CA VAL A 153 -11.25 -3.05 6.88
C VAL A 153 -11.45 -2.53 5.45
N TYR A 154 -12.37 -3.15 4.71
CA TYR A 154 -12.68 -2.81 3.32
C TYR A 154 -13.92 -1.92 3.15
N HIS A 155 -14.44 -1.36 4.25
CA HIS A 155 -15.59 -0.48 4.20
C HIS A 155 -15.27 0.80 3.39
N LYS A 156 -16.25 1.30 2.63
CA LYS A 156 -16.13 2.49 1.76
C LYS A 156 -15.58 3.73 2.47
N GLY A 157 -15.87 3.89 3.76
CA GLY A 157 -15.32 4.99 4.58
C GLY A 157 -13.80 4.95 4.77
N ASN A 158 -13.17 3.79 4.58
CA ASN A 158 -11.73 3.58 4.68
C ASN A 158 -11.03 3.55 3.32
N LYS A 159 -11.72 3.86 2.22
CA LYS A 159 -11.15 3.80 0.86
C LYS A 159 -9.84 4.58 0.71
N ASN A 160 -9.75 5.75 1.34
CA ASN A 160 -8.55 6.61 1.28
C ASN A 160 -7.36 6.05 2.07
N ASP A 161 -7.60 5.07 2.95
CA ASP A 161 -6.61 4.38 3.77
C ASP A 161 -6.20 3.04 3.13
N LEU A 162 -6.71 2.72 1.94
CA LEU A 162 -6.31 1.54 1.17
C LEU A 162 -5.12 1.89 0.26
N ILE A 163 -4.18 0.94 0.18
CA ILE A 163 -3.00 0.98 -0.68
C ILE A 163 -3.00 -0.26 -1.58
N ALA A 164 -2.49 -0.11 -2.80
CA ALA A 164 -2.25 -1.24 -3.70
C ALA A 164 -0.75 -1.55 -3.73
N LEU A 165 -0.40 -2.85 -3.64
CA LEU A 165 1.01 -3.27 -3.76
C LEU A 165 1.53 -3.21 -5.19
N CYS A 166 0.62 -3.38 -6.17
CA CYS A 166 0.93 -3.31 -7.59
C CYS A 166 -0.12 -2.44 -8.28
N ASN A 167 0.25 -1.22 -8.67
CA ASN A 167 -0.63 -0.38 -9.47
C ASN A 167 -0.37 -0.67 -10.97
N ARG A 168 -1.33 -1.31 -11.64
CA ARG A 168 -1.24 -1.63 -13.08
C ARG A 168 -1.05 -0.40 -13.97
N GLN A 169 -1.42 0.78 -13.47
CA GLN A 169 -1.40 2.04 -14.20
C GLN A 169 -0.32 3.02 -13.71
N GLU A 170 0.65 2.55 -12.92
CA GLU A 170 1.75 3.38 -12.45
C GLU A 170 2.62 3.84 -13.63
N GLY A 171 2.67 5.16 -13.87
CA GLY A 171 3.42 5.75 -14.99
C GLY A 171 2.68 5.78 -16.34
N VAL A 172 1.37 5.51 -16.37
CA VAL A 172 0.56 5.58 -17.60
C VAL A 172 -0.09 6.96 -17.74
N ASP A 173 0.24 7.68 -18.83
CA ASP A 173 -0.26 9.03 -19.10
C ASP A 173 -1.80 9.13 -19.14
N ASN A 174 -2.36 10.27 -18.75
CA ASN A 174 -3.81 10.54 -18.68
C ASN A 174 -4.59 10.18 -19.96
N LEU A 175 -3.94 10.34 -21.12
CA LEU A 175 -4.54 10.05 -22.43
C LEU A 175 -4.65 8.53 -22.64
N THR A 176 -3.61 7.80 -22.26
CA THR A 176 -3.60 6.34 -22.27
C THR A 176 -4.63 5.81 -21.29
N ARG A 177 -4.75 6.40 -20.08
CA ARG A 177 -5.81 6.07 -19.10
C ARG A 177 -7.22 6.27 -19.66
N TRP A 178 -7.46 7.37 -20.39
CA TRP A 178 -8.74 7.61 -21.08
C TRP A 178 -9.04 6.58 -22.19
N ILE A 179 -8.01 6.18 -22.96
CA ILE A 179 -8.09 5.12 -23.98
C ILE A 179 -8.28 3.74 -23.32
N PHE A 180 -7.82 3.53 -22.09
CA PHE A 180 -8.11 2.32 -21.33
C PHE A 180 -9.55 2.31 -20.81
N ASP A 181 -10.02 3.40 -20.19
CA ASP A 181 -11.29 3.35 -19.46
C ASP A 181 -12.55 3.37 -20.36
N ARG A 182 -12.54 4.11 -21.48
CA ARG A 182 -13.77 4.33 -22.28
C ARG A 182 -13.97 3.35 -23.45
N PRO A 183 -12.99 3.19 -24.36
CA PRO A 183 -13.10 2.27 -25.48
C PRO A 183 -13.13 0.81 -25.03
N ILE A 184 -12.34 0.41 -24.03
CA ILE A 184 -12.28 -0.99 -23.59
C ILE A 184 -13.56 -1.37 -22.86
N ALA A 185 -14.08 -0.54 -21.95
CA ALA A 185 -15.36 -0.82 -21.31
C ALA A 185 -16.51 -0.92 -22.34
N TRP A 186 -16.49 -0.08 -23.37
CA TRP A 186 -17.44 -0.15 -24.48
C TRP A 186 -17.25 -1.40 -25.36
N PHE A 187 -16.00 -1.77 -25.67
CA PHE A 187 -15.67 -2.99 -26.42
C PHE A 187 -16.02 -4.25 -25.63
N GLN A 188 -15.72 -4.30 -24.33
CA GLN A 188 -16.08 -5.39 -23.43
C GLN A 188 -17.60 -5.52 -23.31
N GLY A 189 -18.34 -4.42 -23.18
CA GLY A 189 -19.80 -4.42 -23.10
C GLY A 189 -20.52 -4.84 -24.39
N ARG A 190 -19.90 -4.67 -25.58
CA ARG A 190 -20.50 -5.04 -26.88
C ARG A 190 -19.95 -6.32 -27.53
N LEU A 191 -18.67 -6.62 -27.36
CA LEU A 191 -17.97 -7.75 -27.99
C LEU A 191 -17.48 -8.80 -26.98
N GLY A 192 -17.53 -8.50 -25.67
CA GLY A 192 -17.10 -9.42 -24.61
C GLY A 192 -17.94 -10.71 -24.51
N ALA A 193 -19.14 -10.74 -25.08
CA ALA A 193 -19.94 -11.97 -25.16
C ALA A 193 -19.29 -13.08 -26.01
N HIS A 194 -18.31 -12.74 -26.87
CA HIS A 194 -17.58 -13.73 -27.67
C HIS A 194 -16.18 -14.04 -27.11
N PHE A 195 -15.70 -13.24 -26.16
CA PHE A 195 -14.47 -13.50 -25.43
C PHE A 195 -14.83 -14.18 -24.11
N GLU A 196 -15.24 -15.45 -24.19
CA GLU A 196 -15.36 -16.31 -23.01
C GLU A 196 -14.02 -16.30 -22.25
N GLY A 197 -14.00 -15.59 -21.13
CA GLY A 197 -12.97 -15.78 -20.12
C GLY A 197 -13.16 -17.14 -19.49
N VAL A 198 -12.07 -17.78 -19.07
CA VAL A 198 -12.15 -19.02 -18.30
C VAL A 198 -12.80 -18.65 -16.97
N GLU A 199 -13.98 -19.20 -16.73
CA GLU A 199 -14.70 -19.05 -15.46
C GLU A 199 -13.98 -19.91 -14.43
N ASP A 200 -13.28 -19.27 -13.49
CA ASP A 200 -12.64 -20.00 -12.39
C ASP A 200 -13.75 -20.37 -11.39
N THR A 201 -14.26 -21.61 -11.50
CA THR A 201 -15.35 -22.17 -10.68
C THR A 201 -15.09 -22.04 -9.17
N GLU A 202 -13.82 -21.91 -8.76
CA GLU A 202 -13.40 -21.75 -7.37
C GLU A 202 -13.52 -20.31 -6.84
N LEU A 203 -13.39 -19.29 -7.70
CA LEU A 203 -13.37 -17.86 -7.32
C LEU A 203 -14.65 -17.12 -7.72
N GLY A 204 -15.46 -17.70 -8.62
CA GLY A 204 -16.66 -17.06 -9.16
C GLY A 204 -16.35 -15.79 -9.97
N THR A 205 -15.14 -15.70 -10.53
CA THR A 205 -14.68 -14.58 -11.34
C THR A 205 -14.30 -15.04 -12.73
N VAL A 206 -14.58 -14.19 -13.73
CA VAL A 206 -14.12 -14.40 -15.11
C VAL A 206 -12.70 -13.87 -15.20
N ARG A 207 -11.72 -14.77 -15.34
CA ARG A 207 -10.30 -14.40 -15.42
C ARG A 207 -9.99 -13.87 -16.82
N TYR A 208 -9.76 -12.56 -16.92
CA TYR A 208 -9.23 -11.98 -18.16
C TYR A 208 -7.70 -12.01 -18.16
N ASN A 209 -7.12 -12.54 -19.22
CA ASN A 209 -5.67 -12.68 -19.33
C ASN A 209 -5.02 -11.31 -19.62
N ASP A 210 -4.26 -10.78 -18.66
CA ASP A 210 -3.54 -9.49 -18.74
C ASP A 210 -2.65 -9.35 -19.98
N ARG A 211 -2.09 -10.44 -20.52
CA ARG A 211 -1.34 -10.39 -21.78
C ARG A 211 -2.24 -10.13 -22.97
N ARG A 212 -3.45 -10.67 -22.97
CA ARG A 212 -4.43 -10.47 -24.05
C ARG A 212 -5.04 -9.08 -23.97
N ILE A 213 -5.33 -8.59 -22.76
CA ILE A 213 -5.77 -7.20 -22.56
C ILE A 213 -4.67 -6.24 -23.05
N ARG A 214 -3.41 -6.47 -22.66
CA ARG A 214 -2.26 -5.69 -23.14
C ARG A 214 -2.07 -5.77 -24.67
N ALA A 215 -2.27 -6.94 -25.28
CA ALA A 215 -2.15 -7.10 -26.73
C ALA A 215 -3.25 -6.33 -27.48
N VAL A 216 -4.50 -6.43 -27.04
CA VAL A 216 -5.63 -5.69 -27.62
C VAL A 216 -5.42 -4.18 -27.47
N THR A 217 -4.91 -3.73 -26.33
CA THR A 217 -4.62 -2.30 -26.11
C THR A 217 -3.46 -1.80 -26.93
N TYR A 218 -2.44 -2.63 -27.17
CA TYR A 218 -1.35 -2.30 -28.10
C TYR A 218 -1.86 -2.14 -29.53
N VAL A 219 -2.82 -2.98 -29.95
CA VAL A 219 -3.42 -2.88 -31.28
C VAL A 219 -4.25 -1.59 -31.40
N VAL A 220 -5.07 -1.27 -30.40
CA VAL A 220 -5.88 -0.04 -30.38
C VAL A 220 -4.99 1.22 -30.37
N SER A 221 -3.90 1.21 -29.61
CA SER A 221 -2.97 2.35 -29.57
C SER A 221 -2.28 2.58 -30.91
N ILE A 222 -1.91 1.51 -31.64
CA ILE A 222 -1.38 1.61 -33.00
C ILE A 222 -2.42 2.24 -33.94
N PHE A 223 -3.68 1.81 -33.88
CA PHE A 223 -4.73 2.43 -34.70
C PHE A 223 -4.92 3.91 -34.39
N ALA A 224 -4.95 4.30 -33.11
CA ALA A 224 -5.04 5.70 -32.70
C ALA A 224 -3.84 6.52 -33.23
N ALA A 225 -2.62 5.99 -33.12
CA ALA A 225 -1.41 6.63 -33.59
C ALA A 225 -1.38 6.80 -35.12
N VAL A 226 -2.06 5.95 -35.88
CA VAL A 226 -2.18 6.06 -37.34
C VAL A 226 -3.32 7.02 -37.74
N ILE A 227 -4.45 7.00 -37.04
CA ILE A 227 -5.63 7.78 -37.39
C ILE A 227 -5.43 9.28 -37.10
N LEU A 228 -4.72 9.64 -36.02
CA LEU A 228 -4.43 11.03 -35.67
C LEU A 228 -3.65 11.81 -36.75
N PRO A 229 -2.50 11.34 -37.26
CA PRO A 229 -1.78 12.06 -38.32
C PRO A 229 -2.55 12.10 -39.63
N VAL A 230 -3.28 11.04 -40.00
CA VAL A 230 -4.09 11.00 -41.23
C VAL A 230 -5.27 11.99 -41.16
N SER A 231 -5.95 12.06 -40.02
CA SER A 231 -7.04 13.02 -39.82
C SER A 231 -6.53 14.47 -39.80
N CYS A 232 -5.37 14.74 -39.21
CA CYS A 232 -4.71 16.05 -39.31
C CYS A 232 -4.36 16.43 -40.76
N LEU A 233 -3.91 15.48 -41.58
CA LEU A 233 -3.62 15.71 -43.01
C LEU A 233 -4.90 15.99 -43.81
N LEU A 234 -5.99 15.25 -43.56
CA LEU A 234 -7.27 15.46 -44.24
C LEU A 234 -7.90 16.83 -43.90
N VAL A 235 -7.80 17.26 -42.64
CA VAL A 235 -8.27 18.60 -42.23
C VAL A 235 -7.44 19.70 -42.89
N LYS A 236 -6.11 19.52 -43.00
CA LYS A 236 -5.24 20.46 -43.75
C LYS A 236 -5.59 20.48 -45.24
N ALA A 237 -5.76 19.33 -45.88
CA ALA A 237 -6.10 19.23 -47.30
C ALA A 237 -7.45 19.92 -47.60
N ARG A 238 -8.48 19.66 -46.79
CA ARG A 238 -9.78 20.35 -46.92
C ARG A 238 -9.68 21.86 -46.73
N ARG A 239 -8.86 22.35 -45.79
CA ARG A 239 -8.64 23.80 -45.66
C ARG A 239 -7.97 24.39 -46.91
N VAL A 240 -6.99 23.72 -47.50
CA VAL A 240 -6.31 24.19 -48.71
C VAL A 240 -7.28 24.24 -49.91
N GLU A 241 -8.14 23.23 -50.08
CA GLU A 241 -9.15 23.23 -51.14
C GLU A 241 -10.18 24.37 -51.00
N ILE A 242 -10.63 24.65 -49.76
CA ILE A 242 -11.55 25.76 -49.50
C ILE A 242 -10.88 27.12 -49.79
N PHE A 243 -9.61 27.30 -49.41
CA PHE A 243 -8.89 28.54 -49.74
C PHE A 243 -8.66 28.70 -51.25
N ALA A 244 -8.33 27.62 -51.96
CA ALA A 244 -8.15 27.65 -53.42
C ALA A 244 -9.46 27.98 -54.16
N ALA A 245 -10.60 27.45 -53.69
CA ALA A 245 -11.93 27.72 -54.25
C ALA A 245 -12.46 29.14 -53.93
N VAL A 246 -11.92 29.82 -52.92
CA VAL A 246 -12.30 31.20 -52.56
C VAL A 246 -11.44 32.24 -53.31
N THR A 247 -10.28 31.85 -53.85
CA THR A 247 -9.38 32.72 -54.62
C THR A 247 -9.53 32.64 -56.14
N ALA A 248 -10.39 31.74 -56.65
CA ALA A 248 -10.72 31.60 -58.07
C ALA A 248 -12.08 32.26 -58.37
#